data_AF-A0A7W0Q395-F1
#
_entry.id   AF-A0A7W0Q395-F1
#
_cell.length_a   1.000
_cell.length_b   1.000
_cell.length_c   1.000
_cell.angle_alpha   90.00
_cell.angle_beta   90.00
_cell.angle_gamma   90.00
#
_symmetry.space_group_name_H-M   'P 1'
#
loop_
_entity.id
_entity.type
_entity.pdbx_description
1 polymer ?
#
loop_
_entity_poly.entity_id
_entity_poly.type
_entity_poly.pdbx_seq_one_letter_code
_entity_poly.pdbx_strand_id
1 'polypeptide(L)'
;MSTLDHLITSDLGALGEDSRRAPSSLDDALRTTGIYRDDRPGAEARRDALAKERRRELVMMPLTLAHVFAHRVGRAAAGVAALVCAGVMIVMLGDPLALRLAAWFVPGLNVGMCIMLAALAIVCVYVIATWVAEAWFARTMRQAIRTGGDAYQDLDQLARGPLEIAQAAVRRVDGLAVGLLLAGITSVTLAFGYVVSVVGSFHNLSRTLSIVGILEIAPLAKNLDALVLAVAGASIAAFVVGNRCVRETTEGFMPGRGLASWMTLVAAVIVGLGTLYSAFHMIVGLGFGRVLPSTATRFGLAAGATVSIFLFTAWALLWWRRREQARIVDL
;
A
#
# COMPACT_ATOMS: atom_id res chain seq x y z
N MET A 1 -35.28 -10.76 78.93
CA MET A 1 -34.68 -11.74 78.00
C MET A 1 -35.82 -12.56 77.45
N SER A 2 -36.08 -12.43 76.15
CA SER A 2 -37.31 -12.92 75.52
C SER A 2 -37.13 -14.35 75.02
N THR A 3 -38.22 -15.11 74.99
CA THR A 3 -38.33 -16.49 74.49
C THR A 3 -37.87 -16.69 73.03
N LEU A 4 -37.64 -15.60 72.30
CA LEU A 4 -37.17 -15.59 70.92
C LEU A 4 -35.66 -15.82 70.81
N ASP A 5 -34.87 -15.34 71.79
CA ASP A 5 -33.42 -15.56 71.81
C ASP A 5 -33.09 -17.05 72.04
N HIS A 6 -33.92 -17.75 72.81
CA HIS A 6 -33.70 -19.17 73.13
C HIS A 6 -33.97 -20.10 71.93
N LEU A 7 -34.92 -19.72 71.06
CA LEU A 7 -35.24 -20.45 69.82
C LEU A 7 -34.15 -20.25 68.75
N ILE A 8 -33.60 -19.04 68.64
CA ILE A 8 -32.52 -18.76 67.68
C ILE A 8 -31.24 -19.51 68.06
N THR A 9 -30.92 -19.59 69.35
CA THR A 9 -29.75 -20.36 69.81
C THR A 9 -29.92 -21.87 69.70
N SER A 10 -31.14 -22.42 69.81
CA SER A 10 -31.33 -23.87 69.67
C SER A 10 -31.24 -24.33 68.20
N ASP A 11 -31.77 -23.53 67.26
CA ASP A 11 -31.67 -23.85 65.84
C ASP A 11 -30.23 -23.72 65.30
N LEU A 12 -29.46 -22.74 65.80
CA LEU A 12 -28.04 -22.62 65.46
C LEU A 12 -27.18 -23.74 66.07
N GLY A 13 -27.58 -24.27 67.23
CA GLY A 13 -26.95 -25.46 67.84
C GLY A 13 -27.18 -26.73 67.02
N ALA A 14 -28.41 -26.93 66.53
CA ALA A 14 -28.77 -28.10 65.72
C ALA A 14 -28.08 -28.12 64.34
N LEU A 15 -27.84 -26.95 63.74
CA LEU A 15 -27.09 -26.84 62.48
C LEU A 15 -25.58 -27.08 62.63
N GLY A 16 -25.04 -26.95 63.85
CA GLY A 16 -23.60 -27.16 64.14
C GLY A 16 -23.20 -28.61 64.43
N GLU A 17 -24.16 -29.49 64.73
CA GLU A 17 -23.86 -30.89 65.07
C GLU A 17 -23.85 -31.84 63.85
N ASP A 18 -24.53 -31.49 62.76
CA ASP A 18 -24.53 -32.30 61.53
C ASP A 18 -23.24 -32.13 60.70
N SER A 19 -22.38 -31.17 61.03
CA SER A 19 -21.12 -30.90 60.33
C SER A 19 -19.95 -31.80 60.75
N ARG A 20 -20.15 -32.73 61.69
CA ARG A 20 -19.10 -33.66 62.17
C ARG A 20 -19.09 -35.02 61.48
N ARG A 21 -19.98 -35.26 60.51
CA ARG A 21 -19.85 -36.43 59.61
C ARG A 21 -18.77 -36.14 58.58
N ALA A 22 -17.57 -36.66 58.87
CA ALA A 22 -16.46 -36.95 57.96
C ALA A 22 -16.39 -36.10 56.66
N PRO A 23 -15.49 -35.10 56.57
CA PRO A 23 -15.29 -34.31 55.36
C PRO A 23 -14.79 -35.14 54.14
N SER A 24 -14.50 -36.44 54.31
CA SER A 24 -14.03 -37.30 53.23
C SER A 24 -15.13 -37.74 52.25
N SER A 25 -16.42 -37.72 52.61
CA SER A 25 -17.46 -38.24 51.69
C SER A 25 -18.16 -37.17 50.84
N LEU A 26 -18.17 -35.90 51.27
CA LEU A 26 -18.81 -34.83 50.50
C LEU A 26 -17.88 -34.29 49.41
N ASP A 27 -16.57 -34.20 49.69
CA ASP A 27 -15.55 -33.87 48.69
C ASP A 27 -15.35 -35.01 47.67
N ASP A 28 -15.47 -36.29 48.09
CA ASP A 28 -15.48 -37.43 47.16
C ASP A 28 -16.81 -37.55 46.39
N ALA A 29 -17.95 -37.20 46.98
CA ALA A 29 -19.24 -37.14 46.29
C ALA A 29 -19.30 -36.00 45.27
N LEU A 30 -18.76 -34.82 45.59
CA LEU A 30 -18.63 -33.70 44.66
C LEU A 30 -17.59 -34.00 43.57
N ARG A 31 -16.49 -34.71 43.89
CA ARG A 31 -15.56 -35.26 42.88
C ARG A 31 -16.20 -36.27 41.96
N THR A 32 -17.11 -37.11 42.45
CA THR A 32 -17.72 -38.19 41.65
C THR A 32 -18.98 -37.76 40.89
N THR A 33 -19.64 -36.65 41.27
CA THR A 33 -20.88 -36.20 40.61
C THR A 33 -20.77 -34.85 39.90
N GLY A 34 -19.69 -34.06 40.08
CA GLY A 34 -19.60 -32.68 39.58
C GLY A 34 -18.31 -32.22 38.87
N ILE A 35 -17.28 -33.05 38.66
CA ILE A 35 -15.94 -32.59 38.22
C ILE A 35 -15.45 -33.49 37.08
N TYR A 36 -15.74 -33.33 35.79
CA TYR A 36 -15.93 -32.17 34.94
C TYR A 36 -17.21 -32.40 34.15
N ARG A 37 -18.18 -31.47 34.22
CA ARG A 37 -19.18 -31.39 33.15
C ARG A 37 -18.38 -31.12 31.89
N ASP A 38 -18.36 -32.05 30.94
CA ASP A 38 -17.67 -31.84 29.69
C ASP A 38 -18.22 -30.54 29.07
N ASP A 39 -17.42 -29.48 29.08
CA ASP A 39 -17.80 -28.16 28.58
C ASP A 39 -17.84 -28.16 27.04
N ARG A 40 -17.33 -29.23 26.42
CA ARG A 40 -17.27 -29.42 24.97
C ARG A 40 -18.62 -29.28 24.26
N PRO A 41 -19.73 -29.94 24.68
CA PRO A 41 -21.05 -29.70 24.10
C PRO A 41 -21.49 -28.22 24.18
N GLY A 42 -21.15 -27.52 25.27
CA GLY A 42 -21.44 -26.08 25.42
C GLY A 42 -20.55 -25.20 24.54
N ALA A 43 -19.30 -25.59 24.32
CA ALA A 43 -18.36 -24.91 23.43
C ALA A 43 -18.74 -25.14 21.95
N GLU A 44 -19.14 -26.35 21.57
CA GLU A 44 -19.60 -26.70 20.23
C GLU A 44 -20.89 -25.95 19.87
N ALA A 45 -21.86 -25.88 20.79
CA ALA A 45 -23.08 -25.10 20.57
C ALA A 45 -22.79 -23.59 20.38
N ARG A 46 -21.87 -23.04 21.18
CA ARG A 46 -21.40 -21.65 21.03
C ARG A 46 -20.68 -21.44 19.71
N ARG A 47 -19.81 -22.36 19.32
CA ARG A 47 -19.11 -22.32 18.04
C ARG A 47 -20.08 -22.30 16.87
N ASP A 48 -21.09 -23.17 16.88
CA ASP A 48 -22.04 -23.29 15.78
C ASP A 48 -22.96 -22.06 15.68
N ALA A 49 -23.39 -21.52 16.83
CA ALA A 49 -24.14 -20.26 16.88
C ALA A 49 -23.32 -19.10 16.31
N LEU A 50 -22.06 -18.97 16.74
CA LEU A 50 -21.18 -17.89 16.32
C LEU A 50 -20.74 -18.06 14.85
N ALA A 51 -20.52 -19.29 14.38
CA ALA A 51 -20.27 -19.57 12.97
C ALA A 51 -21.47 -19.18 12.09
N LYS A 52 -22.71 -19.42 12.54
CA LYS A 52 -23.91 -18.99 11.83
C LYS A 52 -24.04 -17.48 11.77
N GLU A 53 -23.71 -16.79 12.86
CA GLU A 53 -23.67 -15.33 12.92
C GLU A 53 -22.60 -14.77 11.96
N ARG A 54 -21.36 -15.27 12.01
CA ARG A 54 -20.28 -14.84 11.11
C ARG A 54 -20.57 -15.13 9.64
N ARG A 55 -21.27 -16.23 9.33
CA ARG A 55 -21.75 -16.49 7.95
C ARG A 55 -22.75 -15.43 7.50
N ARG A 56 -23.68 -15.00 8.37
CA ARG A 56 -24.62 -13.91 8.06
C ARG A 56 -23.87 -12.59 7.87
N GLU A 57 -22.91 -12.28 8.73
CA GLU A 57 -22.06 -11.10 8.57
C GLU A 57 -21.30 -11.13 7.25
N LEU A 58 -20.76 -12.28 6.84
CA LEU A 58 -20.07 -12.42 5.55
C LEU A 58 -21.01 -12.15 4.36
N VAL A 59 -22.25 -12.64 4.41
CA VAL A 59 -23.26 -12.41 3.37
C VAL A 59 -23.66 -10.93 3.30
N MET A 60 -23.73 -10.27 4.46
CA MET A 60 -24.05 -8.84 4.56
C MET A 60 -22.81 -7.95 4.38
N MET A 61 -21.61 -8.54 4.25
CA MET A 61 -20.38 -7.80 4.12
C MET A 61 -20.43 -6.99 2.82
N PRO A 62 -20.12 -5.68 2.88
CA PRO A 62 -20.29 -4.86 1.70
C PRO A 62 -19.25 -5.31 0.65
N LEU A 63 -19.75 -5.72 -0.53
CA LEU A 63 -18.94 -6.07 -1.71
C LEU A 63 -17.87 -5.00 -2.02
N THR A 64 -18.11 -3.77 -1.56
CA THR A 64 -17.19 -2.64 -1.65
C THR A 64 -15.85 -2.90 -0.95
N LEU A 65 -15.78 -3.61 0.17
CA LEU A 65 -14.50 -3.85 0.87
C LEU A 65 -13.57 -4.77 0.08
N ALA A 66 -14.11 -5.85 -0.50
CA ALA A 66 -13.35 -6.76 -1.35
C ALA A 66 -12.80 -6.03 -2.58
N HIS A 67 -13.65 -5.22 -3.22
CA HIS A 67 -13.28 -4.46 -4.40
C HIS A 67 -12.25 -3.36 -4.11
N VAL A 68 -12.40 -2.64 -2.99
CA VAL A 68 -11.44 -1.63 -2.54
C VAL A 68 -10.10 -2.25 -2.20
N PHE A 69 -10.07 -3.42 -1.54
CA PHE A 69 -8.85 -4.16 -1.28
C PHE A 69 -8.14 -4.54 -2.58
N ALA A 70 -8.87 -5.14 -3.52
CA ALA A 70 -8.33 -5.58 -4.79
C ALA A 70 -7.72 -4.44 -5.60
N HIS A 71 -8.41 -3.30 -5.68
CA HIS A 71 -7.89 -2.11 -6.34
C HIS A 71 -6.63 -1.53 -5.68
N ARG A 72 -6.52 -1.60 -4.35
CA ARG A 72 -5.31 -1.16 -3.64
C ARG A 72 -4.12 -2.07 -3.96
N VAL A 73 -4.33 -3.38 -3.97
CA VAL A 73 -3.30 -4.35 -4.40
C VAL A 73 -2.92 -4.11 -5.86
N GLY A 74 -3.91 -3.89 -6.74
CA GLY A 74 -3.69 -3.55 -8.14
C GLY A 74 -2.81 -2.32 -8.31
N ARG A 75 -3.08 -1.23 -7.57
CA ARG A 75 -2.26 0.00 -7.60
C ARG A 75 -0.83 -0.25 -7.11
N ALA A 76 -0.67 -1.03 -6.04
CA ALA A 76 0.66 -1.40 -5.54
C ALA A 76 1.45 -2.17 -6.62
N ALA A 77 0.83 -3.17 -7.24
CA ALA A 77 1.44 -3.98 -8.28
C ALA A 77 1.76 -3.15 -9.54
N ALA A 78 0.87 -2.25 -9.95
CA ALA A 78 1.11 -1.32 -11.06
C ALA A 78 2.30 -0.39 -10.77
N GLY A 79 2.41 0.12 -9.54
CA GLY A 79 3.55 0.90 -9.08
C GLY A 79 4.88 0.14 -9.17
N VAL A 80 4.89 -1.13 -8.75
CA VAL A 80 6.06 -2.01 -8.89
C VAL A 80 6.38 -2.27 -10.36
N ALA A 81 5.39 -2.57 -11.20
CA ALA A 81 5.60 -2.76 -12.64
C ALA A 81 6.20 -1.51 -13.29
N ALA A 82 5.71 -0.33 -12.92
CA ALA A 82 6.24 0.95 -13.39
C ALA A 82 7.71 1.17 -12.97
N LEU A 83 8.07 0.84 -11.73
CA LEU A 83 9.47 0.85 -11.27
C LEU A 83 10.34 -0.09 -12.11
N VAL A 84 9.86 -1.31 -12.38
CA VAL A 84 10.57 -2.29 -13.22
C VAL A 84 10.72 -1.77 -14.64
N CYS A 85 9.67 -1.24 -15.26
CA CYS A 85 9.73 -0.66 -16.61
C CYS A 85 10.74 0.49 -16.69
N ALA A 86 10.76 1.38 -15.69
CA ALA A 86 11.73 2.47 -15.62
C ALA A 86 13.17 1.93 -15.47
N GLY A 87 13.38 0.92 -14.62
CA GLY A 87 14.66 0.25 -14.44
C GLY A 87 15.15 -0.43 -15.73
N VAL A 88 14.27 -1.18 -16.41
CA VAL A 88 14.58 -1.79 -17.72
C VAL A 88 14.97 -0.71 -18.73
N MET A 89 14.23 0.41 -18.80
CA MET A 89 14.59 1.51 -19.70
C MET A 89 15.98 2.07 -19.39
N ILE A 90 16.30 2.29 -18.12
CA ILE A 90 17.63 2.78 -17.69
C ILE A 90 18.72 1.78 -18.08
N VAL A 91 18.52 0.47 -17.86
CA VAL A 91 19.48 -0.57 -18.26
C VAL A 91 19.67 -0.57 -19.78
N MET A 92 18.60 -0.45 -20.55
CA MET A 92 18.67 -0.37 -22.01
C MET A 92 19.42 0.89 -22.50
N LEU A 93 19.35 1.99 -21.76
CA LEU A 93 20.11 3.21 -22.06
C LEU A 93 21.60 3.09 -21.67
N GLY A 94 21.91 2.30 -20.64
CA GLY A 94 23.26 2.14 -20.12
C GLY A 94 24.07 1.05 -20.82
N ASP A 95 23.42 0.02 -21.34
CA ASP A 95 24.08 -1.11 -22.00
C ASP A 95 23.64 -1.26 -23.48
N PRO A 96 24.56 -1.03 -24.43
CA PRO A 96 24.28 -1.21 -25.85
C PRO A 96 23.96 -2.67 -26.23
N LEU A 97 24.41 -3.67 -25.45
CA LEU A 97 24.08 -5.08 -25.70
C LEU A 97 22.63 -5.40 -25.35
N ALA A 98 22.14 -4.93 -24.19
CA ALA A 98 20.74 -5.05 -23.79
C ALA A 98 19.79 -4.47 -24.85
N LEU A 99 20.18 -3.35 -25.47
CA LEU A 99 19.37 -2.73 -26.51
C LEU A 99 19.40 -3.48 -27.84
N ARG A 100 20.57 -4.02 -28.24
CA ARG A 100 20.68 -4.87 -29.43
C ARG A 100 19.82 -6.13 -29.29
N LEU A 101 19.79 -6.72 -28.09
CA LEU A 101 18.91 -7.84 -27.78
C LEU A 101 17.43 -7.44 -27.95
N ALA A 102 17.02 -6.29 -27.43
CA ALA A 102 15.63 -5.83 -27.58
C ALA A 102 15.26 -5.49 -29.04
N ALA A 103 16.16 -4.85 -29.78
CA ALA A 103 15.98 -4.56 -31.21
C ALA A 103 15.93 -5.82 -32.08
N TRP A 104 16.56 -6.91 -31.62
CA TRP A 104 16.46 -8.23 -32.26
C TRP A 104 15.06 -8.84 -32.10
N PHE A 105 14.45 -8.72 -30.92
CA PHE A 105 13.08 -9.19 -30.68
C PHE A 105 12.01 -8.31 -31.34
N VAL A 106 12.24 -7.00 -31.41
CA VAL A 106 11.29 -6.04 -31.99
C VAL A 106 12.00 -5.17 -33.02
N PRO A 107 12.00 -5.57 -34.31
CA PRO A 107 12.59 -4.78 -35.38
C PRO A 107 11.83 -3.45 -35.51
N GLY A 108 12.55 -2.34 -35.60
CA GLY A 108 11.94 -1.01 -35.73
C GLY A 108 11.39 -0.42 -34.43
N LEU A 109 11.83 -0.92 -33.27
CA LEU A 109 11.47 -0.37 -31.96
C LEU A 109 11.74 1.15 -31.92
N ASN A 110 10.68 1.92 -31.72
CA ASN A 110 10.74 3.37 -31.52
C ASN A 110 10.32 3.73 -30.08
N VAL A 111 10.64 4.96 -29.65
CA VAL A 111 10.35 5.41 -28.27
C VAL A 111 8.85 5.37 -27.96
N GLY A 112 8.00 5.70 -28.92
CA GLY A 112 6.54 5.63 -28.77
C GLY A 112 6.04 4.20 -28.49
N MET A 113 6.59 3.22 -29.19
CA MET A 113 6.31 1.79 -28.97
C MET A 113 6.76 1.35 -27.58
N CYS A 114 7.94 1.79 -27.11
CA CYS A 114 8.39 1.49 -25.75
C CYS A 114 7.43 2.07 -24.68
N ILE A 115 6.97 3.31 -24.85
CA ILE A 115 5.99 3.94 -23.95
C ILE A 115 4.67 3.15 -23.95
N MET A 116 4.17 2.81 -25.13
CA MET A 116 2.91 2.05 -25.27
C MET A 116 3.02 0.64 -24.67
N LEU A 117 4.12 -0.07 -24.90
CA LEU A 117 4.37 -1.39 -24.32
C LEU A 117 4.48 -1.32 -22.80
N ALA A 118 5.18 -0.31 -22.26
CA ALA A 118 5.26 -0.10 -20.82
C ALA A 118 3.89 0.20 -20.20
N ALA A 119 3.11 1.10 -20.82
CA ALA A 119 1.76 1.42 -20.37
C ALA A 119 0.85 0.19 -20.39
N LEU A 120 0.88 -0.59 -21.47
CA LEU A 120 0.12 -1.83 -21.59
C LEU A 120 0.55 -2.85 -20.52
N ALA A 121 1.85 -3.04 -20.30
CA ALA A 121 2.36 -3.95 -19.28
C ALA A 121 1.90 -3.55 -17.87
N ILE A 122 1.96 -2.26 -17.53
CA ILE A 122 1.50 -1.73 -16.23
C ILE A 122 -0.01 -1.99 -16.05
N VAL A 123 -0.82 -1.74 -17.08
CA VAL A 123 -2.27 -1.99 -17.05
C VAL A 123 -2.58 -3.48 -16.93
N CYS A 124 -1.86 -4.35 -17.66
CA CYS A 124 -2.03 -5.80 -17.55
C CYS A 124 -1.70 -6.30 -16.14
N VAL A 125 -0.58 -5.85 -15.55
CA VAL A 125 -0.20 -6.21 -14.17
C VAL A 125 -1.25 -5.73 -13.18
N TYR A 126 -1.79 -4.53 -13.36
CA TYR A 126 -2.88 -4.01 -12.52
C TYR A 126 -4.12 -4.92 -12.55
N VAL A 127 -4.58 -5.31 -13.74
CA VAL A 127 -5.78 -6.16 -13.89
C VAL A 127 -5.54 -7.54 -13.28
N ILE A 128 -4.42 -8.18 -13.60
CA ILE A 128 -4.06 -9.50 -13.07
C ILE A 128 -3.96 -9.47 -11.55
N ALA A 129 -3.28 -8.47 -11.00
CA ALA A 129 -3.13 -8.32 -9.54
C ALA A 129 -4.48 -8.09 -8.85
N THR A 130 -5.39 -7.36 -9.49
CA THR A 130 -6.76 -7.14 -8.97
C THR A 130 -7.52 -8.47 -8.89
N TRP A 131 -7.52 -9.27 -9.96
CA TRP A 131 -8.18 -10.59 -9.96
C TRP A 131 -7.58 -11.56 -8.94
N VAL A 132 -6.25 -11.60 -8.85
CA VAL A 132 -5.55 -12.44 -7.85
C VAL A 132 -5.92 -11.99 -6.43
N ALA A 133 -6.00 -10.69 -6.18
CA ALA A 133 -6.36 -10.14 -4.89
C ALA A 133 -7.83 -10.43 -4.51
N GLU A 134 -8.77 -10.35 -5.45
CA GLU A 134 -10.17 -10.74 -5.23
C GLU A 134 -10.28 -12.23 -4.88
N ALA A 135 -9.59 -13.09 -5.64
CA ALA A 135 -9.57 -14.52 -5.38
C ALA A 135 -8.93 -14.86 -4.03
N TRP A 136 -7.83 -14.18 -3.68
CA TRP A 136 -7.17 -14.33 -2.38
C TRP A 136 -8.11 -13.89 -1.25
N PHE A 137 -8.72 -12.70 -1.36
CA PHE A 137 -9.62 -12.17 -0.35
C PHE A 137 -10.82 -13.10 -0.11
N ALA A 138 -11.43 -13.60 -1.18
CA ALA A 138 -12.53 -14.57 -1.09
C ALA A 138 -12.10 -15.87 -0.38
N ARG A 139 -10.90 -16.38 -0.67
CA ARG A 139 -10.35 -17.58 0.00
C ARG A 139 -10.08 -17.32 1.48
N THR A 140 -9.45 -16.20 1.82
CA THR A 140 -9.14 -15.83 3.21
C THR A 140 -10.41 -15.65 4.04
N MET A 141 -11.44 -15.01 3.49
CA MET A 141 -12.71 -14.85 4.19
C MET A 141 -13.45 -16.18 4.40
N ARG A 142 -13.39 -17.10 3.44
CA ARG A 142 -13.94 -18.47 3.61
C ARG A 142 -13.18 -19.25 4.67
N GLN A 143 -11.85 -19.11 4.72
CA GLN A 143 -11.02 -19.76 5.73
C GLN A 143 -11.27 -19.21 7.13
N ALA A 144 -11.58 -17.91 7.26
CA ALA A 144 -11.89 -17.28 8.55
C ALA A 144 -13.17 -17.84 9.23
N ILE A 145 -14.04 -18.49 8.47
CA ILE A 145 -15.33 -19.03 8.95
C ILE A 145 -15.31 -20.57 9.00
N ARG A 146 -14.19 -21.20 8.58
CA ARG A 146 -14.06 -22.64 8.60
C ARG A 146 -13.83 -23.12 10.03
N THR A 147 -14.71 -23.98 10.52
CA THR A 147 -14.57 -24.65 11.82
C THR A 147 -13.79 -25.96 11.65
N GLY A 148 -12.90 -26.26 12.58
CA GLY A 148 -12.08 -27.46 12.67
C GLY A 148 -12.62 -28.48 13.68
N GLY A 149 -11.73 -29.35 14.15
CA GLY A 149 -12.03 -30.39 15.15
C GLY A 149 -11.91 -29.93 16.60
N ASP A 150 -11.32 -28.75 16.85
CA ASP A 150 -11.13 -28.17 18.18
C ASP A 150 -12.02 -26.93 18.34
N ALA A 151 -13.06 -27.07 19.18
CA ALA A 151 -14.07 -26.03 19.36
C ALA A 151 -13.51 -24.74 20.00
N TYR A 152 -12.46 -24.84 20.82
CA TYR A 152 -11.90 -23.66 21.51
C TYR A 152 -11.06 -22.81 20.56
N GLN A 153 -10.23 -23.44 19.73
CA GLN A 153 -9.48 -22.73 18.68
C GLN A 153 -10.44 -22.07 17.66
N ASP A 154 -11.52 -22.77 17.30
CA ASP A 154 -12.53 -22.24 16.40
C ASP A 154 -13.21 -21.00 17.00
N LEU A 155 -13.51 -21.02 18.32
CA LEU A 155 -14.12 -19.88 19.01
C LEU A 155 -13.19 -18.65 18.99
N ASP A 156 -11.90 -18.82 19.28
CA ASP A 156 -10.92 -17.73 19.23
C ASP A 156 -10.75 -17.17 17.80
N GLN A 157 -10.77 -18.04 16.79
CA GLN A 157 -10.68 -17.64 15.39
C GLN A 157 -11.93 -16.88 14.94
N LEU A 158 -13.11 -17.38 15.30
CA LEU A 158 -14.40 -16.76 14.96
C LEU A 158 -14.66 -15.47 15.78
N ALA A 159 -14.06 -15.34 16.97
CA ALA A 159 -14.17 -14.14 17.81
C ALA A 159 -13.59 -12.90 17.13
N ARG A 160 -12.46 -13.02 16.41
CA ARG A 160 -11.84 -11.91 15.65
C ARG A 160 -12.75 -11.36 14.54
N GLY A 161 -13.67 -12.16 14.02
CA GLY A 161 -14.62 -11.75 13.00
C GLY A 161 -14.01 -11.46 11.61
N PRO A 162 -14.77 -11.67 10.53
CA PRO A 162 -14.28 -11.46 9.16
C PRO A 162 -14.01 -9.97 8.86
N LEU A 163 -14.74 -9.07 9.51
CA LEU A 163 -14.59 -7.62 9.30
C LEU A 163 -13.24 -7.10 9.80
N GLU A 164 -12.79 -7.50 10.99
CA GLU A 164 -11.51 -7.05 11.53
C GLU A 164 -10.34 -7.58 10.68
N ILE A 165 -10.43 -8.83 10.22
CA ILE A 165 -9.44 -9.43 9.32
C ILE A 165 -9.38 -8.66 8.00
N ALA A 166 -10.53 -8.33 7.41
CA ALA A 166 -10.59 -7.55 6.18
C ALA A 166 -10.02 -6.14 6.36
N GLN A 167 -10.41 -5.44 7.43
CA GLN A 167 -9.89 -4.11 7.74
C GLN A 167 -8.38 -4.14 7.99
N ALA A 168 -7.87 -5.15 8.71
CA ALA A 168 -6.44 -5.33 8.94
C ALA A 168 -5.68 -5.58 7.63
N ALA A 169 -6.20 -6.42 6.74
CA ALA A 169 -5.61 -6.67 5.42
C ALA A 169 -5.57 -5.38 4.58
N VAL A 170 -6.67 -4.64 4.56
CA VAL A 170 -6.82 -3.37 3.83
C VAL A 170 -5.84 -2.31 4.37
N ARG A 171 -5.70 -2.18 5.69
CA ARG A 171 -4.76 -1.24 6.32
C ARG A 171 -3.30 -1.54 5.99
N ARG A 172 -2.92 -2.83 5.90
CA ARG A 172 -1.55 -3.24 5.54
C ARG A 172 -1.16 -2.83 4.12
N VAL A 173 -2.12 -2.89 3.18
CA VAL A 173 -1.85 -2.61 1.77
C VAL A 173 -1.95 -1.12 1.45
N ASP A 174 -2.69 -0.34 2.24
CA ASP A 174 -3.02 1.05 1.93
C ASP A 174 -1.78 1.96 1.76
N GLY A 175 -0.82 1.86 2.68
CA GLY A 175 0.43 2.64 2.63
C GLY A 175 1.31 2.25 1.46
N LEU A 176 1.40 0.94 1.19
CA LEU A 176 2.17 0.40 0.08
C LEU A 176 1.56 0.77 -1.27
N ALA A 177 0.24 0.69 -1.41
CA ALA A 177 -0.47 1.00 -2.65
C ALA A 177 -0.23 2.44 -3.10
N VAL A 178 -0.33 3.40 -2.17
CA VAL A 178 -0.09 4.81 -2.47
C VAL A 178 1.39 5.07 -2.73
N GLY A 179 2.27 4.60 -1.84
CA GLY A 179 3.71 4.83 -1.96
C GLY A 179 4.29 4.25 -3.24
N LEU A 180 3.98 2.99 -3.56
CA LEU A 180 4.48 2.32 -4.77
C LEU A 180 3.90 2.94 -6.04
N LEU A 181 2.63 3.33 -6.05
CA LEU A 181 2.03 3.99 -7.20
C LEU A 181 2.73 5.32 -7.50
N LEU A 182 2.92 6.17 -6.48
CA LEU A 182 3.62 7.44 -6.64
C LEU A 182 5.07 7.24 -7.08
N ALA A 183 5.78 6.29 -6.47
CA ALA A 183 7.14 5.94 -6.85
C ALA A 183 7.22 5.45 -8.30
N GLY A 184 6.30 4.58 -8.73
CA GLY A 184 6.26 4.05 -10.08
C GLY A 184 5.98 5.13 -11.14
N ILE A 185 4.97 5.96 -10.93
CA ILE A 185 4.63 7.01 -11.90
C ILE A 185 5.77 8.04 -12.00
N THR A 186 6.40 8.41 -10.88
CA THR A 186 7.56 9.31 -10.89
C THR A 186 8.74 8.71 -11.64
N SER A 187 9.07 7.43 -11.42
CA SER A 187 10.16 6.76 -12.16
C SER A 187 9.91 6.73 -13.65
N VAL A 188 8.72 6.29 -14.08
CA VAL A 188 8.37 6.16 -15.49
C VAL A 188 8.40 7.53 -16.15
N THR A 189 7.84 8.56 -15.50
CA THR A 189 7.84 9.91 -16.07
C THR A 189 9.26 10.44 -16.23
N LEU A 190 10.13 10.26 -15.24
CA LEU A 190 11.52 10.71 -15.34
C LEU A 190 12.30 9.93 -16.41
N ALA A 191 12.18 8.60 -16.43
CA ALA A 191 12.90 7.75 -17.38
C ALA A 191 12.44 8.02 -18.83
N PHE A 192 11.14 7.96 -19.09
CA PHE A 192 10.62 8.18 -20.44
C PHE A 192 10.63 9.66 -20.85
N GLY A 193 10.39 10.58 -19.91
CA GLY A 193 10.51 12.02 -20.15
C GLY A 193 11.93 12.43 -20.55
N TYR A 194 12.94 11.83 -19.93
CA TYR A 194 14.33 12.00 -20.36
C TYR A 194 14.53 11.56 -21.81
N VAL A 195 14.10 10.35 -22.14
CA VAL A 195 14.25 9.79 -23.50
C VAL A 195 13.55 10.68 -24.52
N VAL A 196 12.30 11.05 -24.28
CA VAL A 196 11.53 11.95 -25.15
C VAL A 196 12.21 13.31 -25.31
N SER A 197 12.75 13.88 -24.23
CA SER A 197 13.49 15.15 -24.27
C SER A 197 14.76 15.06 -25.12
N VAL A 198 15.50 13.95 -25.01
CA VAL A 198 16.67 13.70 -25.84
C VAL A 198 16.24 13.56 -27.31
N VAL A 199 15.25 12.73 -27.63
CA VAL A 199 14.76 12.56 -29.02
C VAL A 199 14.31 13.88 -29.62
N GLY A 200 13.49 14.64 -28.88
CA GLY A 200 13.00 15.95 -29.32
C GLY A 200 14.13 16.95 -29.58
N SER A 201 15.19 16.92 -28.77
CA SER A 201 16.35 17.80 -28.95
C SER A 201 17.17 17.49 -30.21
N PHE A 202 17.06 16.27 -30.75
CA PHE A 202 17.84 15.81 -31.91
C PHE A 202 17.00 15.49 -33.16
N HIS A 203 15.73 15.91 -33.20
CA HIS A 203 14.78 15.62 -34.30
C HIS A 203 15.22 16.12 -35.70
N ASN A 204 16.19 17.04 -35.79
CA ASN A 204 16.75 17.52 -37.06
C ASN A 204 17.70 16.53 -37.75
N LEU A 205 18.10 15.45 -37.09
CA LEU A 205 18.93 14.40 -37.68
C LEU A 205 18.00 13.26 -38.13
N SER A 206 17.91 12.98 -39.43
CA SER A 206 17.00 11.98 -40.02
C SER A 206 17.11 10.54 -39.45
N ARG A 207 18.13 10.25 -38.61
CA ARG A 207 18.36 8.95 -37.94
C ARG A 207 17.89 8.88 -36.47
N THR A 208 17.43 9.97 -35.86
CA THR A 208 17.21 10.05 -34.39
C THR A 208 15.85 9.56 -33.91
N LEU A 209 14.96 9.16 -34.82
CA LEU A 209 13.73 8.46 -34.46
C LEU A 209 13.94 6.96 -34.19
N SER A 210 15.11 6.40 -34.56
CA SER A 210 15.49 5.03 -34.20
C SER A 210 16.24 5.04 -32.87
N ILE A 211 15.90 4.10 -31.97
CA ILE A 211 16.56 3.94 -30.67
C ILE A 211 18.07 3.70 -30.81
N VAL A 212 18.49 3.06 -31.90
CA VAL A 212 19.91 2.83 -32.24
C VAL A 212 20.63 4.16 -32.52
N GLY A 213 19.98 5.10 -33.21
CA GLY A 213 20.55 6.42 -33.51
C GLY A 213 20.66 7.34 -32.29
N ILE A 214 19.88 7.10 -31.23
CA ILE A 214 19.90 7.88 -29.97
C ILE A 214 21.08 7.48 -29.08
N LEU A 215 21.50 6.21 -29.14
CA LEU A 215 22.60 5.66 -28.33
C LEU A 215 23.99 5.97 -28.89
N GLU A 216 24.12 6.17 -30.19
CA GLU A 216 25.38 6.62 -30.80
C GLU A 216 25.74 8.07 -30.42
N ILE A 217 24.79 8.81 -29.83
CA ILE A 217 25.03 10.18 -29.36
C ILE A 217 25.66 10.11 -27.96
N ALA A 218 26.95 10.46 -27.87
CA ALA A 218 27.74 10.57 -26.63
C ALA A 218 27.11 11.29 -25.41
N PRO A 219 26.12 12.22 -25.53
CA PRO A 219 25.49 12.85 -24.39
C PRO A 219 24.60 11.93 -23.54
N LEU A 220 24.12 10.81 -24.08
CA LEU A 220 23.24 9.87 -23.37
C LEU A 220 24.01 9.14 -22.26
N ALA A 221 25.17 8.58 -22.61
CA ALA A 221 26.05 7.88 -21.67
C ALA A 221 26.58 8.81 -20.56
N LYS A 222 26.84 10.08 -20.87
CA LYS A 222 27.42 11.04 -19.91
C LYS A 222 26.48 11.49 -18.79
N ASN A 223 25.15 11.33 -18.96
CA ASN A 223 24.17 11.79 -17.97
C ASN A 223 23.37 10.64 -17.35
N LEU A 224 23.73 9.39 -17.64
CA LEU A 224 23.01 8.22 -17.15
C LEU A 224 23.06 8.12 -15.62
N ASP A 225 24.22 8.38 -15.01
CA ASP A 225 24.39 8.36 -13.55
C ASP A 225 23.49 9.39 -12.85
N ALA A 226 23.39 10.59 -13.43
CA ALA A 226 22.51 11.65 -12.92
C ALA A 226 21.03 11.26 -13.04
N LEU A 227 20.64 10.58 -14.13
CA LEU A 227 19.29 10.04 -14.31
C LEU A 227 18.98 8.95 -13.30
N VAL A 228 19.89 8.00 -13.10
CA VAL A 228 19.75 6.93 -12.10
C VAL A 228 19.55 7.53 -10.71
N LEU A 229 20.39 8.50 -10.34
CA LEU A 229 20.30 9.18 -9.04
C LEU A 229 18.96 9.94 -8.90
N ALA A 230 18.54 10.66 -9.94
CA ALA A 230 17.29 11.42 -9.94
C ALA A 230 16.06 10.51 -9.83
N VAL A 231 16.03 9.42 -10.60
CA VAL A 231 14.95 8.42 -10.56
C VAL A 231 14.92 7.75 -9.19
N ALA A 232 16.04 7.24 -8.70
CA ALA A 232 16.09 6.58 -7.40
C ALA A 232 15.69 7.52 -6.25
N GLY A 233 16.25 8.74 -6.23
CA GLY A 233 15.95 9.74 -5.22
C GLY A 233 14.48 10.18 -5.22
N ALA A 234 13.93 10.49 -6.40
CA ALA A 234 12.53 10.88 -6.54
C ALA A 234 11.58 9.75 -6.16
N SER A 235 11.87 8.50 -6.53
CA SER A 235 11.05 7.34 -6.21
C SER A 235 11.07 7.01 -4.72
N ILE A 236 12.23 7.08 -4.06
CA ILE A 236 12.33 6.92 -2.61
C ILE A 236 11.54 8.02 -1.90
N ALA A 237 11.70 9.27 -2.31
CA ALA A 237 10.96 10.39 -1.73
C ALA A 237 9.43 10.22 -1.92
N ALA A 238 8.98 9.89 -3.13
CA ALA A 238 7.57 9.65 -3.44
C ALA A 238 7.00 8.47 -2.63
N PHE A 239 7.76 7.38 -2.47
CA PHE A 239 7.36 6.25 -1.66
C PHE A 239 7.22 6.62 -0.18
N VAL A 240 8.20 7.33 0.39
CA VAL A 240 8.19 7.75 1.79
C VAL A 240 7.03 8.71 2.07
N VAL A 241 6.80 9.70 1.20
CA VAL A 241 5.68 10.64 1.31
C VAL A 241 4.35 9.90 1.25
N GLY A 242 4.16 9.02 0.25
CA GLY A 242 2.93 8.24 0.12
C GLY A 242 2.63 7.36 1.34
N ASN A 243 3.65 6.68 1.87
CA ASN A 243 3.50 5.80 3.03
C ASN A 243 3.25 6.59 4.33
N ARG A 244 3.89 7.75 4.51
CA ARG A 244 3.68 8.64 5.67
C ARG A 244 2.28 9.25 5.68
N CYS A 245 1.77 9.69 4.53
CA CYS A 245 0.44 10.28 4.44
C CYS A 245 -0.67 9.32 4.88
N VAL A 246 -0.50 8.02 4.67
CA VAL A 246 -1.45 6.99 5.12
C VAL A 246 -1.38 6.79 6.64
N ARG A 247 -0.18 6.72 7.23
CA ARG A 247 -0.05 6.54 8.69
C ARG A 247 -0.69 7.67 9.50
N GLU A 248 -0.59 8.91 9.01
CA GLU A 248 -1.22 10.07 9.65
C GLU A 248 -2.76 9.99 9.73
N THR A 249 -3.40 9.28 8.80
CA THR A 249 -4.86 9.08 8.86
C THR A 249 -5.29 8.05 9.91
N THR A 250 -4.37 7.20 10.39
CA THR A 250 -4.70 6.09 11.31
C THR A 250 -4.39 6.43 12.77
N GLU A 251 -3.36 7.23 13.05
CA GLU A 251 -2.90 7.52 14.43
C GLU A 251 -3.49 8.80 15.05
N GLY A 252 -4.43 9.48 14.36
CA GLY A 252 -4.95 10.77 14.80
C GLY A 252 -3.97 11.92 14.52
N PHE A 253 -4.52 13.10 14.21
CA PHE A 253 -3.74 14.25 13.77
C PHE A 253 -2.94 14.85 14.94
N MET A 254 -1.67 14.47 15.10
CA MET A 254 -0.75 15.20 15.98
C MET A 254 -0.24 16.45 15.25
N PRO A 255 -0.50 17.67 15.76
CA PRO A 255 -0.19 18.93 15.07
C PRO A 255 1.29 19.11 14.72
N GLY A 256 2.21 18.47 15.45
CA GLY A 256 3.66 18.51 15.17
C GLY A 256 4.11 17.66 13.97
N ARG A 257 3.41 16.59 13.61
CA ARG A 257 3.76 15.74 12.45
C ARG A 257 3.29 16.34 11.13
N GLY A 258 2.17 17.06 11.15
CA GLY A 258 1.68 17.81 10.00
C GLY A 258 2.73 18.79 9.47
N LEU A 259 3.42 19.53 10.36
CA LEU A 259 4.47 20.49 10.01
C LEU A 259 5.60 19.86 9.17
N ALA A 260 6.03 18.64 9.46
CA ALA A 260 7.06 17.95 8.69
C ALA A 260 6.59 17.65 7.25
N SER A 261 5.33 17.21 7.07
CA SER A 261 4.75 16.96 5.75
C SER A 261 4.61 18.26 4.93
N TRP A 262 4.20 19.36 5.58
CA TRP A 262 4.14 20.69 4.97
C TRP A 262 5.52 21.22 4.61
N MET A 263 6.53 21.02 5.46
CA MET A 263 7.91 21.41 5.14
C MET A 263 8.50 20.61 3.97
N THR A 264 8.22 19.31 3.88
CA THR A 264 8.63 18.51 2.71
C THR A 264 7.96 18.97 1.42
N LEU A 265 6.71 19.45 1.51
CA LEU A 265 6.01 20.04 0.37
C LEU A 265 6.58 21.39 -0.03
N VAL A 266 6.80 22.27 0.95
CA VAL A 266 7.39 23.58 0.70
C VAL A 266 8.78 23.40 0.09
N ALA A 267 9.58 22.45 0.59
CA ALA A 267 10.86 22.10 -0.02
C ALA A 267 10.69 21.58 -1.46
N ALA A 268 9.74 20.68 -1.72
CA ALA A 268 9.46 20.16 -3.06
C ALA A 268 9.00 21.24 -4.06
N VAL A 269 8.17 22.18 -3.59
CA VAL A 269 7.67 23.32 -4.37
C VAL A 269 8.79 24.33 -4.62
N ILE A 270 9.64 24.63 -3.63
CA ILE A 270 10.79 25.52 -3.79
C ILE A 270 11.80 24.92 -4.77
N VAL A 271 12.14 23.64 -4.62
CA VAL A 271 13.00 22.92 -5.58
C VAL A 271 12.38 22.93 -6.98
N GLY A 272 11.06 22.86 -7.05
CA GLY A 272 10.30 22.92 -8.29
C GLY A 272 10.26 24.23 -8.98
N LEU A 273 9.90 25.28 -8.26
CA LEU A 273 9.92 26.63 -8.77
C LEU A 273 11.35 27.03 -9.12
N GLY A 274 12.36 26.62 -8.33
CA GLY A 274 13.77 26.85 -8.64
C GLY A 274 14.23 26.16 -9.92
N THR A 275 13.79 24.92 -10.15
CA THR A 275 14.09 24.17 -11.39
C THR A 275 13.29 24.67 -12.58
N LEU A 276 12.01 25.03 -12.42
CA LEU A 276 11.19 25.60 -13.49
C LEU A 276 11.65 27.02 -13.86
N TYR A 277 12.03 27.83 -12.87
CA TYR A 277 12.64 29.15 -13.04
C TYR A 277 13.98 29.06 -13.75
N SER A 278 14.85 28.14 -13.34
CA SER A 278 16.13 27.91 -14.03
C SER A 278 15.91 27.38 -15.45
N ALA A 279 14.86 26.59 -15.70
CA ALA A 279 14.50 26.08 -17.02
C ALA A 279 14.04 27.20 -17.94
N PHE A 280 13.15 28.04 -17.41
CA PHE A 280 12.66 29.22 -18.08
C PHE A 280 13.78 30.23 -18.36
N HIS A 281 14.67 30.49 -17.40
CA HIS A 281 15.81 31.39 -17.61
C HIS A 281 16.82 30.84 -18.63
N MET A 282 16.97 29.53 -18.75
CA MET A 282 17.79 28.95 -19.80
C MET A 282 17.13 29.04 -21.18
N ILE A 283 15.80 28.95 -21.26
CA ILE A 283 15.03 29.14 -22.52
C ILE A 283 15.00 30.62 -22.93
N VAL A 284 14.84 31.54 -21.99
CA VAL A 284 14.79 32.99 -22.22
C VAL A 284 16.18 33.59 -22.42
N GLY A 285 17.19 33.06 -21.73
CA GLY A 285 18.60 33.42 -21.92
C GLY A 285 19.19 32.91 -23.24
N LEU A 286 18.54 31.93 -23.89
CA LEU A 286 18.81 31.48 -25.26
C LEU A 286 18.29 32.46 -26.32
N GLY A 287 18.34 33.76 -26.07
CA GLY A 287 18.04 34.77 -27.09
C GLY A 287 18.94 34.58 -28.30
N PHE A 288 18.42 33.98 -29.39
CA PHE A 288 18.95 33.83 -30.77
C PHE A 288 20.46 33.53 -30.98
N GLY A 289 21.26 33.35 -29.94
CA GLY A 289 22.72 33.32 -29.95
C GLY A 289 23.27 31.97 -29.53
N ARG A 290 23.11 30.98 -30.41
CA ARG A 290 23.90 29.75 -30.70
C ARG A 290 24.57 28.91 -29.59
N VAL A 291 24.65 29.29 -28.31
CA VAL A 291 25.30 28.45 -27.28
C VAL A 291 24.24 27.76 -26.44
N LEU A 292 23.82 26.63 -27.00
CA LEU A 292 22.99 25.62 -26.37
C LEU A 292 23.65 25.20 -25.03
N PRO A 293 23.02 25.41 -23.85
CA PRO A 293 23.64 25.11 -22.56
C PRO A 293 23.96 23.63 -22.39
N SER A 294 24.88 23.29 -21.49
CA SER A 294 25.36 21.92 -21.35
C SER A 294 24.21 20.94 -21.07
N THR A 295 24.31 19.74 -21.64
CA THR A 295 23.28 18.69 -21.55
C THR A 295 22.90 18.36 -20.10
N ALA A 296 23.87 18.38 -19.20
CA ALA A 296 23.66 18.16 -17.76
C ALA A 296 22.71 19.20 -17.14
N THR A 297 22.82 20.47 -17.56
CA THR A 297 21.95 21.54 -17.04
C THR A 297 20.52 21.34 -17.53
N ARG A 298 20.31 21.06 -18.82
CA ARG A 298 18.96 20.80 -19.35
C ARG A 298 18.32 19.56 -18.73
N PHE A 299 19.14 18.55 -18.45
CA PHE A 299 18.69 17.35 -17.77
C PHE A 299 18.23 17.66 -16.33
N GLY A 300 19.05 18.37 -15.55
CA GLY A 300 18.70 18.76 -14.19
C GLY A 300 17.41 19.59 -14.12
N LEU A 301 17.18 20.44 -15.13
CA LEU A 301 15.96 21.22 -15.27
C LEU A 301 14.73 20.38 -15.58
N ALA A 302 14.83 19.46 -16.54
CA ALA A 302 13.74 18.57 -16.89
C ALA A 302 13.40 17.63 -15.72
N ALA A 303 14.41 17.09 -15.05
CA ALA A 303 14.24 16.25 -13.87
C ALA A 303 13.59 17.04 -12.72
N GLY A 304 14.06 18.25 -12.43
CA GLY A 304 13.50 19.10 -11.39
C GLY A 304 12.05 19.54 -11.67
N ALA A 305 11.76 19.99 -12.88
CA ALA A 305 10.40 20.35 -13.29
C ALA A 305 9.45 19.15 -13.20
N THR A 306 9.90 17.97 -13.64
CA THR A 306 9.13 16.73 -13.55
C THR A 306 8.87 16.35 -12.11
N VAL A 307 9.91 16.32 -11.27
CA VAL A 307 9.82 16.01 -9.83
C VAL A 307 8.81 16.92 -9.15
N SER A 308 8.78 18.21 -9.49
CA SER A 308 7.96 19.16 -8.77
C SER A 308 6.54 19.28 -9.26
N ILE A 309 6.29 19.12 -10.56
CA ILE A 309 4.93 18.91 -11.07
C ILE A 309 4.39 17.63 -10.42
N PHE A 310 5.17 16.56 -10.35
CA PHE A 310 4.72 15.31 -9.75
C PHE A 310 4.48 15.40 -8.25
N LEU A 311 5.38 16.02 -7.49
CA LEU A 311 5.20 16.19 -6.04
C LEU A 311 3.99 17.06 -5.73
N PHE A 312 3.75 18.11 -6.52
CA PHE A 312 2.56 18.94 -6.40
C PHE A 312 1.28 18.15 -6.73
N THR A 313 1.27 17.40 -7.83
CA THR A 313 0.11 16.61 -8.26
C THR A 313 -0.19 15.47 -7.29
N ALA A 314 0.85 14.78 -6.81
CA ALA A 314 0.75 13.76 -5.77
C ALA A 314 0.17 14.35 -4.49
N TRP A 315 0.61 15.53 -4.08
CA TRP A 315 0.05 16.21 -2.93
C TRP A 315 -1.40 16.63 -3.13
N ALA A 316 -1.75 17.22 -4.28
CA ALA A 316 -3.11 17.63 -4.58
C ALA A 316 -4.09 16.44 -4.53
N LEU A 317 -3.68 15.29 -5.07
CA LEU A 317 -4.45 14.04 -5.01
C LEU A 317 -4.58 13.51 -3.57
N LEU A 318 -3.51 13.60 -2.77
CA LEU A 318 -3.54 13.20 -1.36
C LEU A 318 -4.41 14.12 -0.52
N TRP A 319 -4.35 15.44 -0.76
CA TRP A 319 -5.18 16.44 -0.10
C TRP A 319 -6.65 16.26 -0.46
N TRP A 320 -6.97 16.05 -1.74
CA TRP A 320 -8.32 15.73 -2.18
C TRP A 320 -8.82 14.45 -1.49
N ARG A 321 -8.05 13.36 -1.52
CA ARG A 321 -8.42 12.11 -0.82
C ARG A 321 -8.74 12.35 0.66
N ARG A 322 -7.92 13.14 1.37
CA ARG A 322 -8.18 13.51 2.78
C ARG A 322 -9.50 14.24 2.93
N ARG A 323 -9.80 15.19 2.04
CA ARG A 323 -11.04 15.97 2.05
C ARG A 323 -12.28 15.11 1.80
N GLU A 324 -12.20 14.14 0.90
CA GLU A 324 -13.30 13.19 0.66
C GLU A 324 -13.51 12.24 1.83
N GLN A 325 -12.43 11.74 2.44
CA GLN A 325 -12.54 10.87 3.61
C GLN A 325 -13.19 11.58 4.81
N ALA A 326 -12.88 12.86 5.02
CA ALA A 326 -13.53 13.66 6.07
C ALA A 326 -15.04 13.77 5.84
N ARG A 327 -15.48 14.02 4.59
CA ARG A 327 -16.91 14.10 4.25
C ARG A 327 -17.69 12.81 4.49
N ILE A 328 -17.04 11.66 4.39
CA ILE A 328 -17.68 10.35 4.60
C ILE A 328 -17.86 10.06 6.10
N VAL A 329 -17.01 10.60 6.97
CA VAL A 329 -17.09 10.40 8.42
C VAL A 329 -18.16 11.30 9.05
N ASP A 330 -18.46 12.44 8.43
CA ASP A 330 -19.48 13.40 8.89
C ASP A 330 -20.93 13.06 8.42
N LEU A 331 -21.10 11.98 7.65
CA LEU A 331 -22.39 11.46 7.17
C LEU A 331 -22.80 10.21 7.94
#